data_AF-A0A9E2EQ01-F1
#
_entry.id   AF-A0A9E2EQ01-F1
#
_cell.length_a   1.000
_cell.length_b   1.000
_cell.length_c   1.000
_cell.angle_alpha   90.00
_cell.angle_beta   90.00
_cell.angle_gamma   90.00
#
_symmetry.space_group_name_H-M   'P 1'
#
loop_
_entity.id
_entity.type
_entity.pdbx_description
1 polymer ?
#
loop_
_entity_poly.entity_id
_entity_poly.type
_entity_poly.pdbx_seq_one_letter_code
_entity_poly.pdbx_strand_id
1 'polypeptide(L)'
;AKGPDLKILEKRMEEEIKKLQPLIADIFYDTDDDETLEEHVAKLLTDKQMTLATAESCTGGRIAQKITALPGASKYFKGSLVSYATETKINVLNVPKALIDQYTVVSAEVAIVMAKNIKELLKTDFAIATTGNAGPTKGDSDADIGTVFIAIATPKGVFVDKFMFGNQRTRIVQKAVNKAFELLQKEILKI
;
A
#
# COMPACT_ATOMS: atom_id res chain seq x y z
N ALA A 1 7.74 20.38 23.48
CA ALA A 1 8.11 20.91 24.81
C ALA A 1 7.71 22.39 24.92
N LYS A 2 7.53 22.95 26.13
CA LYS A 2 7.27 24.40 26.31
C LYS A 2 8.40 25.03 27.12
N GLY A 3 8.93 26.16 26.68
CA GLY A 3 10.00 26.87 27.36
C GLY A 3 10.46 28.12 26.58
N PRO A 4 11.29 28.97 27.21
CA PRO A 4 11.72 30.24 26.63
C PRO A 4 12.94 30.14 25.68
N ASP A 5 13.67 29.03 25.69
CA ASP A 5 14.91 28.84 24.92
C ASP A 5 14.77 27.68 23.93
N LEU A 6 14.74 28.03 22.64
CA LEU A 6 14.59 27.07 21.55
C LEU A 6 15.70 26.01 21.52
N LYS A 7 16.96 26.39 21.74
CA LYS A 7 18.10 25.46 21.65
C LYS A 7 18.06 24.41 22.76
N ILE A 8 17.63 24.81 23.96
CA ILE A 8 17.45 23.88 25.07
C ILE A 8 16.28 22.93 24.79
N LEU A 9 15.20 23.42 24.17
CA LEU A 9 14.04 22.60 23.81
C LEU A 9 14.38 21.59 22.71
N GLU A 10 15.10 22.01 21.66
CA GLU A 10 15.59 21.15 20.58
C GLU A 10 16.49 20.04 21.13
N LYS A 11 17.49 20.40 21.95
CA LYS A 11 18.39 19.42 22.57
C LYS A 11 17.65 18.40 23.44
N ARG A 12 16.68 18.85 24.25
CA ARG A 12 15.86 17.93 25.07
C ARG A 12 14.98 17.03 24.20
N MET A 13 14.44 17.57 23.11
CA MET A 13 13.63 16.79 22.17
C MET A 13 14.47 15.71 21.50
N GLU A 14 15.67 16.03 21.04
CA GLU A 14 16.63 15.06 20.49
C GLU A 14 17.02 13.99 21.51
N GLU A 15 17.28 14.37 22.77
CA GLU A 15 17.61 13.43 23.84
C GLU A 15 16.48 12.42 24.10
N GLU A 16 15.22 12.87 24.09
CA GLU A 16 14.06 11.98 24.25
C GLU A 16 13.79 11.13 23.00
N ILE A 17 13.97 11.69 21.80
CA ILE A 17 13.87 10.93 20.54
C ILE A 17 14.90 9.79 20.53
N LYS A 18 16.15 10.05 20.93
CA LYS A 18 17.20 9.02 21.03
C LYS A 18 16.87 7.90 22.01
N LYS A 19 16.14 8.19 23.09
CA LYS A 19 15.68 7.16 24.03
C LYS A 19 14.54 6.32 23.45
N LEU A 20 13.66 6.94 22.66
CA LEU A 20 12.54 6.29 21.99
C LEU A 20 12.99 5.39 20.84
N GLN A 21 13.92 5.86 20.00
CA GLN A 21 14.41 5.16 18.81
C GLN A 21 14.66 3.64 19.00
N PRO A 22 15.43 3.16 20.00
CA PRO A 22 15.66 1.72 20.16
C PRO A 22 14.39 0.93 20.55
N LEU A 23 13.38 1.58 21.13
CA LEU A 23 12.13 0.93 21.56
C LEU A 23 11.13 0.74 20.42
N ILE A 24 11.29 1.50 19.35
CA ILE A 24 10.41 1.51 18.18
C ILE A 24 11.19 1.28 16.89
N ALA A 25 12.41 0.74 16.97
CA ALA A 25 13.32 0.60 15.83
C ALA A 25 12.74 -0.24 14.68
N ASP A 26 11.77 -1.11 14.97
CA ASP A 26 11.06 -1.95 14.01
C ASP A 26 9.93 -1.22 13.26
N ILE A 27 9.50 -0.05 13.76
CA ILE A 27 8.42 0.77 13.19
C ILE A 27 8.80 2.25 12.96
N PHE A 28 9.99 2.66 13.40
CA PHE A 28 10.52 4.01 13.27
C PHE A 28 11.27 4.15 11.96
N TYR A 29 10.77 5.04 11.10
CA TYR A 29 11.42 5.45 9.88
C TYR A 29 11.98 6.85 10.12
N ASP A 30 13.30 6.98 9.95
CA ASP A 30 13.98 8.28 10.07
C ASP A 30 13.45 9.19 8.97
N THR A 31 12.74 10.24 9.35
CA THR A 31 12.36 11.33 8.44
C THR A 31 13.23 12.52 8.82
N ASP A 32 14.46 12.53 8.32
CA ASP A 32 15.11 13.81 8.08
C ASP A 32 14.31 14.48 6.95
N ASP A 33 13.91 15.74 7.19
CA ASP A 33 13.00 16.55 6.39
C ASP A 33 11.52 16.13 6.44
N ASP A 34 10.61 17.07 6.19
CA ASP A 34 9.14 16.94 6.14
C ASP A 34 8.63 15.93 5.06
N GLU A 35 9.43 14.92 4.70
CA GLU A 35 9.19 13.93 3.66
C GLU A 35 8.08 12.95 4.07
N THR A 36 7.05 12.86 3.22
CA THR A 36 5.96 11.90 3.35
C THR A 36 6.43 10.49 2.99
N LEU A 37 5.71 9.48 3.49
CA LEU A 37 5.98 8.08 3.14
C LEU A 37 5.91 7.84 1.61
N GLU A 38 4.98 8.50 0.93
CA GLU A 38 4.85 8.44 -0.52
C GLU A 38 6.09 9.01 -1.25
N GLU A 39 6.65 10.12 -0.76
CA GLU A 39 7.88 10.73 -1.30
C GLU A 39 9.09 9.82 -1.11
N HIS A 40 9.23 9.23 0.07
CA HIS A 40 10.31 8.29 0.34
C HIS A 40 10.21 7.05 -0.58
N VAL A 41 9.01 6.48 -0.79
CA VAL A 41 8.82 5.39 -1.77
C VAL A 41 9.19 5.83 -3.19
N ALA A 42 8.81 7.04 -3.59
CA ALA A 42 9.14 7.59 -4.90
C ALA A 42 10.66 7.71 -5.12
N LYS A 43 11.37 8.19 -4.10
CA LYS A 43 12.84 8.29 -4.08
C LYS A 43 13.49 6.92 -4.18
N LEU A 44 13.10 5.96 -3.33
CA LEU A 44 13.65 4.59 -3.35
C LEU A 44 13.49 3.91 -4.72
N LEU A 45 12.31 4.01 -5.33
CA LEU A 45 12.06 3.42 -6.65
C LEU A 45 12.87 4.13 -7.74
N THR A 46 12.96 5.46 -7.70
CA THR A 46 13.70 6.25 -8.69
C THR A 46 15.20 5.96 -8.61
N ASP A 47 15.78 5.97 -7.41
CA ASP A 47 17.21 5.75 -7.18
C ASP A 47 17.64 4.33 -7.58
N LYS A 48 16.78 3.34 -7.34
CA LYS A 48 16.99 1.94 -7.76
C LYS A 48 16.60 1.67 -9.23
N GLN A 49 16.10 2.67 -9.97
CA GLN A 49 15.57 2.54 -11.33
C GLN A 49 14.49 1.44 -11.47
N MET A 50 13.67 1.28 -10.43
CA MET A 50 12.60 0.29 -10.37
C MET A 50 11.24 0.91 -10.64
N THR A 51 10.33 0.07 -11.11
CA THR A 51 9.01 0.47 -11.59
C THR A 51 7.88 -0.14 -10.78
N LEU A 52 6.74 0.55 -10.73
CA LEU A 52 5.58 0.22 -9.91
C LEU A 52 4.29 0.27 -10.74
N ALA A 53 3.41 -0.71 -10.49
CA ALA A 53 2.02 -0.73 -10.94
C ALA A 53 1.05 -0.96 -9.78
N THR A 54 -0.24 -0.64 -9.96
CA THR A 54 -1.27 -0.89 -8.94
C THR A 54 -2.53 -1.52 -9.50
N ALA A 55 -3.11 -2.50 -8.79
CA ALA A 55 -4.46 -3.00 -9.01
C ALA A 55 -5.35 -2.66 -7.82
N GLU A 56 -6.33 -1.77 -8.03
CA GLU A 56 -7.13 -1.22 -6.94
C GLU A 56 -8.59 -1.67 -7.01
N SER A 57 -9.09 -2.26 -5.93
CA SER A 57 -10.53 -2.48 -5.74
C SER A 57 -11.06 -1.53 -4.68
N CYS A 58 -11.00 -1.89 -3.39
CA CYS A 58 -11.62 -1.11 -2.33
C CYS A 58 -11.04 0.31 -2.14
N THR A 59 -9.82 0.57 -2.64
CA THR A 59 -9.20 1.90 -2.59
C THR A 59 -9.62 2.83 -3.72
N GLY A 60 -10.19 2.29 -4.81
CA GLY A 60 -10.83 3.08 -5.86
C GLY A 60 -9.92 4.08 -6.58
N GLY A 61 -8.63 3.77 -6.74
CA GLY A 61 -7.68 4.66 -7.44
C GLY A 61 -6.91 5.61 -6.52
N ARG A 62 -7.14 5.56 -5.20
CA ARG A 62 -6.48 6.48 -4.25
C ARG A 62 -4.98 6.21 -4.10
N ILE A 63 -4.51 4.97 -4.29
CA ILE A 63 -3.08 4.68 -4.27
C ILE A 63 -2.42 5.34 -5.49
N ALA A 64 -3.00 5.12 -6.68
CA ALA A 64 -2.53 5.76 -7.90
C ALA A 64 -2.56 7.29 -7.80
N GLN A 65 -3.66 7.86 -7.27
CA GLN A 65 -3.79 9.31 -7.08
C GLN A 65 -2.67 9.88 -6.20
N LYS A 66 -2.36 9.21 -5.09
CA LYS A 66 -1.25 9.59 -4.19
C LYS A 66 0.11 9.53 -4.88
N ILE A 67 0.38 8.48 -5.65
CA ILE A 67 1.61 8.35 -6.44
C ILE A 67 1.72 9.49 -7.45
N THR A 68 0.67 9.72 -8.25
CA THR A 68 0.68 10.72 -9.33
C THR A 68 0.64 12.17 -8.86
N ALA A 69 0.32 12.41 -7.58
CA ALA A 69 0.38 13.74 -6.99
C ALA A 69 1.83 14.23 -6.81
N LEU A 70 2.81 13.32 -6.78
CA LEU A 70 4.21 13.64 -6.63
C LEU A 70 4.85 13.97 -8.00
N PRO A 71 5.58 15.09 -8.11
CA PRO A 71 6.36 15.40 -9.31
C PRO A 71 7.33 14.28 -9.69
N GLY A 72 7.41 13.95 -10.97
CA GLY A 72 8.33 12.92 -11.46
C GLY A 72 7.83 11.47 -11.32
N ALA A 73 6.58 11.25 -10.91
CA ALA A 73 5.98 9.91 -10.81
C ALA A 73 6.12 9.06 -12.09
N SER A 74 6.19 9.68 -13.27
CA SER A 74 6.41 8.99 -14.55
C SER A 74 7.72 8.20 -14.65
N LYS A 75 8.71 8.49 -13.78
CA LYS A 75 9.98 7.76 -13.74
C LYS A 75 9.81 6.32 -13.25
N TYR A 76 8.91 6.10 -12.29
CA TYR A 76 8.74 4.79 -11.65
C TYR A 76 7.33 4.21 -11.81
N PHE A 77 6.27 5.03 -11.87
CA PHE A 77 4.90 4.54 -11.94
C PHE A 77 4.45 4.31 -13.38
N LYS A 78 4.08 3.05 -13.71
CA LYS A 78 3.62 2.68 -15.06
C LYS A 78 2.11 2.74 -15.24
N GLY A 79 1.35 2.75 -14.16
CA GLY A 79 -0.10 2.91 -14.21
C GLY A 79 -0.84 2.08 -13.19
N SER A 80 -2.16 2.20 -13.26
CA SER A 80 -3.11 1.53 -12.37
C SER A 80 -4.24 0.87 -13.16
N LEU A 81 -4.74 -0.24 -12.64
CA LEU A 81 -6.04 -0.79 -13.02
C LEU A 81 -6.97 -0.73 -11.80
N VAL A 82 -8.02 0.09 -11.90
CA VAL A 82 -9.10 0.08 -10.90
C VAL A 82 -10.09 -1.04 -11.23
N SER A 83 -9.78 -2.27 -10.78
CA SER A 83 -10.60 -3.46 -11.00
C SER A 83 -11.71 -3.60 -9.95
N TYR A 84 -12.60 -2.60 -9.87
CA TYR A 84 -13.63 -2.54 -8.82
C TYR A 84 -14.68 -3.66 -8.97
N ALA A 85 -15.19 -3.88 -10.18
CA ALA A 85 -16.14 -4.95 -10.47
C ALA A 85 -15.44 -6.32 -10.60
N THR A 86 -16.15 -7.39 -10.22
CA THR A 86 -15.68 -8.78 -10.36
C THR A 86 -15.33 -9.11 -11.82
N GLU A 87 -16.15 -8.65 -12.76
CA GLU A 87 -15.92 -8.83 -14.20
C GLU A 87 -14.62 -8.15 -14.67
N THR A 88 -14.27 -6.98 -14.15
CA THR A 88 -13.01 -6.30 -14.48
C THR A 88 -11.81 -7.10 -13.97
N LYS A 89 -11.92 -7.70 -12.78
CA LYS A 89 -10.88 -8.60 -12.25
C LYS A 89 -10.65 -9.79 -13.18
N ILE A 90 -11.73 -10.38 -13.71
CA ILE A 90 -11.65 -11.55 -14.60
C ILE A 90 -11.16 -11.16 -16.00
N ASN A 91 -11.82 -10.21 -16.64
CA ASN A 91 -11.66 -9.94 -18.07
C ASN A 91 -10.44 -9.07 -18.41
N VAL A 92 -10.02 -8.20 -17.49
CA VAL A 92 -8.91 -7.26 -17.73
C VAL A 92 -7.67 -7.65 -16.94
N LEU A 93 -7.85 -7.96 -15.66
CA LEU A 93 -6.76 -8.36 -14.78
C LEU A 93 -6.47 -9.87 -14.83
N ASN A 94 -7.22 -10.65 -15.61
CA ASN A 94 -7.03 -12.10 -15.77
C ASN A 94 -7.06 -12.90 -14.45
N VAL A 95 -7.80 -12.44 -13.44
CA VAL A 95 -8.02 -13.23 -12.21
C VAL A 95 -8.90 -14.43 -12.57
N PRO A 96 -8.47 -15.68 -12.33
CA PRO A 96 -9.26 -16.85 -12.69
C PRO A 96 -10.61 -16.85 -11.99
N LYS A 97 -11.70 -17.02 -12.74
CA LYS A 97 -13.05 -17.10 -12.19
C LYS A 97 -13.17 -18.19 -11.12
N ALA A 98 -12.55 -19.35 -11.36
CA ALA A 98 -12.53 -20.47 -10.40
C ALA A 98 -11.96 -20.07 -9.02
N LEU A 99 -10.99 -19.15 -8.98
CA LEU A 99 -10.40 -18.67 -7.73
C LEU A 99 -11.39 -17.78 -6.97
N ILE A 100 -12.12 -16.92 -7.68
CA ILE A 100 -13.17 -16.08 -7.10
C ILE A 100 -14.33 -16.94 -6.61
N ASP A 101 -14.73 -17.95 -7.37
CA ASP A 101 -15.81 -18.88 -6.98
C ASP A 101 -15.44 -19.66 -5.70
N GLN A 102 -14.15 -20.02 -5.54
CA GLN A 102 -13.68 -20.78 -4.37
C GLN A 102 -13.42 -19.92 -3.13
N TYR A 103 -12.81 -18.73 -3.29
CA TYR A 103 -12.31 -17.92 -2.17
C TYR A 103 -13.04 -16.58 -1.99
N THR A 104 -13.97 -16.23 -2.88
CA THR A 104 -14.58 -14.90 -3.02
C THR A 104 -13.60 -13.79 -3.43
N VAL A 105 -14.14 -12.63 -3.83
CA VAL A 105 -13.33 -11.47 -4.27
C VAL A 105 -12.52 -10.82 -3.15
N VAL A 106 -12.85 -11.06 -1.88
CA VAL A 106 -12.11 -10.55 -0.70
C VAL A 106 -11.35 -11.69 -0.05
N SER A 107 -10.21 -12.04 -0.63
CA SER A 107 -9.36 -13.14 -0.19
C SER A 107 -7.88 -12.87 -0.44
N ALA A 108 -7.02 -13.62 0.24
CA ALA A 108 -5.57 -13.54 0.05
C ALA A 108 -5.17 -14.01 -1.35
N GLU A 109 -5.82 -15.08 -1.82
CA GLU A 109 -5.60 -15.72 -3.11
C GLU A 109 -5.89 -14.76 -4.26
N VAL A 110 -7.05 -14.08 -4.21
CA VAL A 110 -7.40 -13.06 -5.21
C VAL A 110 -6.43 -11.89 -5.15
N ALA A 111 -6.05 -11.41 -3.96
CA ALA A 111 -5.09 -10.31 -3.83
C ALA A 111 -3.71 -10.66 -4.43
N ILE A 112 -3.20 -11.87 -4.18
CA ILE A 112 -1.94 -12.37 -4.75
C ILE A 112 -2.01 -12.37 -6.27
N VAL A 113 -3.07 -12.93 -6.86
CA VAL A 113 -3.21 -13.01 -8.31
C VAL A 113 -3.39 -11.62 -8.93
N MET A 114 -4.15 -10.73 -8.28
CA MET A 114 -4.25 -9.33 -8.71
C MET A 114 -2.87 -8.65 -8.78
N ALA A 115 -2.03 -8.83 -7.75
CA ALA A 115 -0.70 -8.22 -7.71
C ALA A 115 0.25 -8.82 -8.76
N LYS A 116 0.23 -10.15 -8.94
CA LYS A 116 1.02 -10.82 -9.99
C LYS A 116 0.63 -10.34 -11.38
N ASN A 117 -0.66 -10.39 -11.68
CA ASN A 117 -1.15 -10.13 -13.03
C ASN A 117 -0.97 -8.66 -13.42
N ILE A 118 -1.15 -7.70 -12.51
CA ILE A 118 -0.91 -6.29 -12.86
C ILE A 118 0.57 -6.00 -13.06
N LYS A 119 1.45 -6.64 -12.27
CA LYS A 119 2.89 -6.55 -12.42
C LYS A 119 3.31 -7.02 -13.81
N GLU A 120 2.78 -8.16 -14.25
CA GLU A 120 3.04 -8.75 -15.57
C GLU A 120 2.44 -7.91 -16.70
N LEU A 121 1.18 -7.49 -16.55
CA LEU A 121 0.44 -6.71 -17.55
C LEU A 121 1.13 -5.37 -17.86
N LEU A 122 1.62 -4.67 -16.84
CA LEU A 122 2.30 -3.38 -16.98
C LEU A 122 3.83 -3.49 -17.01
N LYS A 123 4.38 -4.71 -16.97
CA LYS A 123 5.82 -5.01 -17.01
C LYS A 123 6.61 -4.19 -16.00
N THR A 124 6.26 -4.34 -14.72
CA THR A 124 6.85 -3.59 -13.62
C THR A 124 7.65 -4.47 -12.66
N ASP A 125 8.54 -3.84 -11.87
CA ASP A 125 9.35 -4.55 -10.86
C ASP A 125 8.53 -4.86 -9.61
N PHE A 126 7.69 -3.90 -9.23
CA PHE A 126 6.77 -4.00 -8.10
C PHE A 126 5.31 -3.81 -8.51
N ALA A 127 4.41 -4.42 -7.77
CA ALA A 127 3.01 -4.05 -7.81
C ALA A 127 2.32 -4.12 -6.45
N ILE A 128 1.33 -3.24 -6.27
CA ILE A 128 0.39 -3.31 -5.15
C ILE A 128 -0.95 -3.82 -5.67
N ALA A 129 -1.60 -4.72 -4.95
CA ALA A 129 -3.02 -5.00 -5.14
C ALA A 129 -3.83 -4.84 -3.85
N THR A 130 -5.03 -4.26 -3.96
CA THR A 130 -5.96 -4.14 -2.83
C THR A 130 -7.32 -4.75 -3.16
N THR A 131 -7.80 -5.63 -2.29
CA THR A 131 -9.20 -6.08 -2.29
C THR A 131 -9.72 -6.12 -0.86
N GLY A 132 -10.98 -5.76 -0.65
CA GLY A 132 -11.50 -5.55 0.68
C GLY A 132 -12.95 -5.13 0.73
N ASN A 133 -13.55 -5.31 1.91
CA ASN A 133 -14.88 -4.87 2.21
C ASN A 133 -14.85 -3.55 2.99
N ALA A 134 -15.03 -2.43 2.29
CA ALA A 134 -15.07 -1.11 2.92
C ALA A 134 -16.46 -0.73 3.46
N GLY A 135 -17.48 -1.60 3.36
CA GLY A 135 -18.86 -1.33 3.77
C GLY A 135 -19.61 -0.34 2.85
N PRO A 136 -20.87 0.03 3.19
CA PRO A 136 -21.55 -0.25 4.45
C PRO A 136 -22.27 -1.61 4.52
N THR A 137 -22.37 -2.34 3.42
CA THR A 137 -22.98 -3.68 3.35
C THR A 137 -21.91 -4.74 3.08
N LYS A 138 -22.22 -6.03 3.32
CA LYS A 138 -21.28 -7.12 3.03
C LYS A 138 -20.99 -7.28 1.52
N GLY A 139 -21.93 -6.90 0.65
CA GLY A 139 -21.76 -7.00 -0.81
C GLY A 139 -21.69 -8.47 -1.28
N ASP A 140 -20.95 -8.74 -2.36
CA ASP A 140 -20.78 -10.07 -2.96
C ASP A 140 -19.77 -10.97 -2.22
N SER A 141 -19.36 -10.59 -1.01
CA SER A 141 -18.38 -11.31 -0.20
C SER A 141 -18.90 -11.52 1.21
N ASP A 142 -18.59 -12.69 1.77
CA ASP A 142 -18.91 -13.01 3.17
C ASP A 142 -17.99 -12.31 4.18
N ALA A 143 -16.92 -11.66 3.71
CA ALA A 143 -15.93 -11.00 4.54
C ALA A 143 -16.54 -9.85 5.36
N ASP A 144 -16.14 -9.77 6.63
CA ASP A 144 -16.61 -8.72 7.52
C ASP A 144 -16.17 -7.33 7.03
N ILE A 145 -17.02 -6.34 7.26
CA ILE A 145 -16.72 -4.94 6.98
C ILE A 145 -15.44 -4.56 7.72
N GLY A 146 -14.49 -3.97 7.00
CA GLY A 146 -13.16 -3.66 7.50
C GLY A 146 -12.08 -4.63 7.06
N THR A 147 -12.45 -5.80 6.54
CA THR A 147 -11.48 -6.77 6.01
C THR A 147 -10.85 -6.22 4.74
N VAL A 148 -9.52 -6.08 4.73
CA VAL A 148 -8.75 -5.69 3.54
C VAL A 148 -7.54 -6.60 3.41
N PHE A 149 -7.34 -7.14 2.21
CA PHE A 149 -6.11 -7.82 1.81
C PHE A 149 -5.29 -6.85 0.96
N ILE A 150 -4.01 -6.75 1.29
CA ILE A 150 -3.03 -5.97 0.54
C ILE A 150 -1.92 -6.92 0.13
N ALA A 151 -1.70 -7.04 -1.18
CA ALA A 151 -0.63 -7.86 -1.73
C ALA A 151 0.44 -6.98 -2.38
N ILE A 152 1.71 -7.32 -2.14
CA ILE A 152 2.87 -6.70 -2.77
C ILE A 152 3.56 -7.77 -3.62
N ALA A 153 3.56 -7.57 -4.94
CA ALA A 153 4.41 -8.32 -5.84
C ALA A 153 5.77 -7.63 -5.94
N THR A 154 6.84 -8.39 -5.74
CA THR A 154 8.23 -7.93 -5.79
C THR A 154 8.98 -8.72 -6.88
N PRO A 155 10.24 -8.36 -7.21
CA PRO A 155 11.07 -9.20 -8.07
C PRO A 155 11.30 -10.64 -7.55
N LYS A 156 11.26 -10.86 -6.22
CA LYS A 156 11.59 -12.14 -5.58
C LYS A 156 10.37 -13.03 -5.28
N GLY A 157 9.17 -12.47 -5.27
CA GLY A 157 7.96 -13.18 -4.86
C GLY A 157 6.80 -12.24 -4.57
N VAL A 158 5.68 -12.80 -4.11
CA VAL A 158 4.47 -12.04 -3.78
C VAL A 158 4.07 -12.34 -2.35
N PHE A 159 3.81 -11.29 -1.59
CA PHE A 159 3.42 -11.35 -0.19
C PHE A 159 2.03 -10.73 -0.03
N VAL A 160 1.25 -11.21 0.92
CA VAL A 160 -0.08 -10.70 1.20
C VAL A 160 -0.32 -10.68 2.70
N ASP A 161 -0.88 -9.57 3.17
CA ASP A 161 -1.30 -9.41 4.55
C ASP A 161 -2.80 -9.10 4.61
N LYS A 162 -3.45 -9.65 5.64
CA LYS A 162 -4.85 -9.38 5.98
C LYS A 162 -4.92 -8.35 7.08
N PHE A 163 -5.78 -7.35 6.90
CA PHE A 163 -6.03 -6.30 7.88
C PHE A 163 -7.52 -6.19 8.21
N MET A 164 -7.78 -5.68 9.42
CA MET A 164 -9.11 -5.34 9.92
C MET A 164 -9.15 -3.85 10.31
N PHE A 165 -9.73 -3.01 9.44
CA PHE A 165 -9.62 -1.54 9.54
C PHE A 165 -10.84 -0.83 10.16
N GLY A 166 -11.57 -1.51 11.05
CA GLY A 166 -12.79 -0.97 11.67
C GLY A 166 -13.95 -0.94 10.68
N ASN A 167 -14.96 -0.09 10.91
CA ASN A 167 -16.25 -0.16 10.20
C ASN A 167 -16.62 1.09 9.38
N GLN A 168 -15.80 2.14 9.39
CA GLN A 168 -16.08 3.37 8.64
C GLN A 168 -15.37 3.37 7.29
N ARG A 169 -16.14 3.32 6.19
CA ARG A 169 -15.65 3.25 4.81
C ARG A 169 -14.45 4.16 4.52
N THR A 170 -14.59 5.46 4.79
CA THR A 170 -13.53 6.44 4.51
C THR A 170 -12.23 6.14 5.27
N ARG A 171 -12.34 5.73 6.54
CA ARG A 171 -11.18 5.36 7.37
C ARG A 171 -10.57 4.04 6.94
N ILE A 172 -11.38 3.05 6.58
CA ILE A 172 -10.91 1.76 6.05
C ILE A 172 -10.06 2.00 4.82
N VAL A 173 -10.57 2.78 3.86
CA VAL A 173 -9.85 3.08 2.63
C VAL A 173 -8.57 3.85 2.91
N GLN A 174 -8.59 4.86 3.77
CA GLN A 174 -7.38 5.63 4.10
C GLN A 174 -6.31 4.74 4.76
N LYS A 175 -6.70 3.88 5.69
CA LYS A 175 -5.78 2.94 6.35
C LYS A 175 -5.20 1.95 5.35
N ALA A 176 -6.00 1.44 4.42
CA ALA A 176 -5.53 0.55 3.36
C ALA A 176 -4.50 1.21 2.45
N VAL A 177 -4.73 2.48 2.05
CA VAL A 177 -3.77 3.25 1.24
C VAL A 177 -2.45 3.42 2.00
N ASN A 178 -2.49 3.92 3.24
CA ASN A 178 -1.27 4.15 4.02
C ASN A 178 -0.49 2.84 4.25
N LYS A 179 -1.20 1.76 4.60
CA LYS A 179 -0.57 0.46 4.85
C LYS A 179 0.03 -0.13 3.58
N ALA A 180 -0.56 0.11 2.41
CA ALA A 180 0.02 -0.34 1.15
C ALA A 180 1.38 0.32 0.85
N PHE A 181 1.54 1.62 1.14
CA PHE A 181 2.84 2.29 1.00
C PHE A 181 3.87 1.77 2.02
N GLU A 182 3.46 1.53 3.27
CA GLU A 182 4.33 0.99 4.32
C GLU A 182 4.87 -0.40 3.94
N LEU A 183 3.98 -1.28 3.47
CA LEU A 183 4.36 -2.61 3.00
C LEU A 183 5.27 -2.53 1.77
N LEU A 184 4.97 -1.66 0.81
CA LEU A 184 5.81 -1.48 -0.38
C LEU A 184 7.21 -0.99 0.00
N GLN A 185 7.32 0.03 0.85
CA GLN A 185 8.60 0.55 1.33
C GLN A 185 9.43 -0.56 1.98
N LYS A 186 8.81 -1.33 2.88
CA LYS A 186 9.45 -2.47 3.55
C LYS A 186 9.99 -3.50 2.55
N GLU A 187 9.28 -3.79 1.47
CA GLU A 187 9.76 -4.72 0.44
C GLU A 187 10.86 -4.13 -0.45
N ILE A 188 10.82 -2.83 -0.76
CA ILE A 188 11.89 -2.17 -1.54
C ILE A 188 13.21 -2.17 -0.77
N LEU A 189 13.18 -1.97 0.55
CA LEU A 189 14.37 -1.94 1.40
C LEU A 189 15.08 -3.31 1.54
N LYS A 190 14.42 -4.42 1.18
CA LYS A 190 15.01 -5.77 1.19
C LYS A 190 15.77 -6.13 -0.10
N ILE A 191 15.83 -5.22 -1.06
CA ILE A 191 16.51 -5.39 -2.34
C ILE A 191 17.78 -4.56 -2.36
#